data_AF-A0A0C9T3X0-F1
#
_entry.id   AF-A0A0C9T3X0-F1
#
_cell.length_a   1.000
_cell.length_b   1.000
_cell.length_c   1.000
_cell.angle_alpha   90.00
_cell.angle_beta   90.00
_cell.angle_gamma   90.00
#
_symmetry.space_group_name_H-M   'P 1'
#
loop_
_entity.id
_entity.type
_entity.pdbx_description
1 polymer ?
#
loop_
_entity_poly.entity_id
_entity_poly.type
_entity_poly.pdbx_seq_one_letter_code
_entity_poly.pdbx_strand_id
1 'polypeptide(L)' 'MTPRRFLRHPSVLRYVDSQLSDCHNPTLTDVHISLANRDHIRSYIAQAQNLSFPFGTGWKGAYLVNH' A
#
# COMPACT_ATOMS: atom_id res chain seq x y z
N MET A 1 -8.19 1.58 1.00
CA MET A 1 -7.22 1.06 0.01
C MET A 1 -7.33 -0.47 -0.02
N THR A 2 -7.29 -1.14 -1.18
CA THR A 2 -7.28 -2.62 -1.25
C THR A 2 -5.97 -3.11 -1.86
N PRO A 3 -5.52 -4.36 -1.61
CA PRO A 3 -4.27 -4.87 -2.19
C PRO A 3 -4.21 -4.74 -3.71
N ARG A 4 -5.30 -5.06 -4.42
CA ARG A 4 -5.37 -4.92 -5.88
C ARG A 4 -5.22 -3.47 -6.34
N ARG A 5 -5.79 -2.51 -5.61
CA ARG A 5 -5.70 -1.08 -5.94
C ARG A 5 -4.32 -0.51 -5.60
N PHE A 6 -3.72 -0.98 -4.51
CA PHE A 6 -2.35 -0.63 -4.12
C PHE A 6 -1.33 -1.08 -5.17
N LEU A 7 -1.42 -2.35 -5.61
CA LEU A 7 -0.52 -2.92 -6.63
C LEU A 7 -0.58 -2.20 -7.99
N ARG A 8 -1.70 -1.53 -8.29
CA ARG A 8 -1.89 -0.76 -9.53
C ARG A 8 -1.72 0.74 -9.34
N HIS A 9 -1.34 1.19 -8.14
CA HIS A 9 -1.28 2.60 -7.83
C HIS A 9 -0.08 3.25 -8.52
N PRO A 10 -0.24 4.39 -9.22
CA PRO A 10 0.84 5.01 -10.00
C PRO A 10 2.11 5.27 -9.20
N SER A 11 2.00 5.70 -7.94
CA SER A 11 3.18 5.91 -7.07
C SER A 11 3.96 4.63 -6.80
N VAL A 12 3.26 3.50 -6.67
CA VAL A 12 3.90 2.21 -6.42
C VAL A 12 4.54 1.71 -7.71
N LEU A 13 3.87 1.86 -8.85
CA LEU A 13 4.44 1.52 -10.15
C LEU A 13 5.70 2.35 -10.46
N ARG A 14 5.68 3.67 -10.20
CA ARG A 14 6.86 4.54 -10.34
C ARG A 14 7.99 4.14 -9.41
N TYR A 15 7.66 3.70 -8.19
CA TYR A 15 8.68 3.18 -7.27
C TYR A 15 9.32 1.90 -7.83
N VAL A 16 8.52 0.94 -8.29
CA VAL A 16 9.02 -0.29 -8.91
C VAL A 16 9.92 0.02 -10.10
N ASP A 17 9.48 0.91 -10.99
CA ASP A 17 10.23 1.36 -12.17
C ASP A 17 11.57 2.00 -11.76
N SER A 18 11.58 2.80 -10.69
CA SER A 18 12.83 3.40 -10.16
C SER A 18 13.79 2.41 -9.52
N GLN A 19 13.31 1.26 -9.03
CA GLN A 19 14.14 0.23 -8.42
C GLN A 19 14.66 -0.79 -9.43
N LEU A 20 13.97 -0.94 -10.57
CA LEU A 20 14.22 -1.98 -11.57
C LEU A 20 14.29 -1.35 -12.98
N SER A 21 15.10 -0.32 -13.13
CA SER A 21 15.21 0.48 -14.36
C SER A 21 15.68 -0.32 -15.59
N ASP A 22 16.34 -1.46 -15.39
CA ASP A 22 16.82 -2.33 -16.47
C ASP A 22 15.86 -3.49 -16.81
N CYS A 23 14.75 -3.62 -16.07
CA CYS A 23 13.78 -4.70 -16.26
C CYS A 23 12.65 -4.24 -17.20
N HIS A 24 12.30 -5.07 -18.18
CA HIS A 24 11.20 -4.76 -19.09
C HIS A 24 9.85 -5.13 -18.44
N ASN A 25 9.02 -4.11 -18.16
CA ASN A 25 7.73 -4.24 -17.46
C ASN A 25 7.86 -4.82 -16.03
N PRO A 26 8.61 -4.15 -15.13
CA PRO A 26 8.83 -4.66 -13.79
C PRO A 26 7.52 -4.69 -12.99
N THR A 27 7.36 -5.73 -12.21
CA THR A 27 6.24 -5.93 -11.29
C THR A 27 6.69 -5.80 -9.85
N LEU A 28 5.76 -5.56 -8.91
CA LEU A 28 6.13 -5.49 -7.49
C LEU A 28 6.79 -6.76 -6.97
N THR A 29 6.45 -7.91 -7.56
CA THR A 29 7.06 -9.19 -7.19
C THR A 29 8.53 -9.27 -7.57
N ASP A 30 8.95 -8.53 -8.59
CA ASP A 30 10.35 -8.45 -9.00
C ASP A 30 11.16 -7.61 -8.02
N VAL A 31 10.52 -6.69 -7.28
CA VAL A 31 11.16 -5.93 -6.20
C VAL A 31 11.37 -6.83 -4.98
N HIS A 32 10.34 -7.58 -4.57
CA HIS A 32 10.45 -8.52 -3.46
C HIS A 32 9.35 -9.58 -3.47
N ILE A 33 9.72 -10.84 -3.25
CA ILE A 33 8.78 -11.99 -3.32
C ILE A 33 7.62 -11.91 -2.33
N SER A 34 7.78 -11.26 -1.17
CA SER A 34 6.68 -11.08 -0.20
C SER A 34 5.53 -10.22 -0.75
N LEU A 35 5.78 -9.42 -1.79
CA LEU A 35 4.77 -8.61 -2.46
C LEU A 35 3.90 -9.43 -3.45
N ALA A 36 4.23 -10.71 -3.67
CA ALA A 36 3.30 -11.65 -4.32
C ALA A 36 2.11 -11.98 -3.40
N ASN A 37 2.34 -11.93 -2.09
CA ASN A 37 1.37 -12.35 -1.09
C ASN A 37 0.38 -11.22 -0.79
N ARG A 38 -0.86 -11.39 -1.25
CA ARG A 38 -1.95 -10.43 -1.04
C ARG A 38 -2.31 -10.23 0.44
N ASP A 39 -2.15 -11.24 1.28
CA ASP A 39 -2.44 -11.13 2.70
C ASP A 39 -1.34 -10.32 3.41
N HIS A 40 -0.10 -10.47 2.99
CA HIS A 40 1.01 -9.64 3.46
C HIS A 40 0.80 -8.16 3.10
N ILE A 41 0.42 -7.87 1.84
CA ILE A 41 0.07 -6.51 1.42
C ILE A 41 -1.12 -5.96 2.20
N ARG A 42 -2.15 -6.79 2.45
CA ARG A 42 -3.31 -6.37 3.25
C ARG A 42 -2.88 -5.97 4.66
N SER A 43 -2.02 -6.75 5.30
CA SER A 43 -1.46 -6.43 6.62
C SER A 43 -0.69 -5.10 6.61
N TYR A 44 0.16 -4.88 5.59
CA TYR A 44 0.91 -3.63 5.46
C TYR A 44 0.00 -2.41 5.29
N ILE A 45 -1.03 -2.52 4.43
CA ILE A 45 -2.03 -1.46 4.25
C ILE A 45 -2.76 -1.18 5.55
N ALA A 46 -3.17 -2.20 6.30
CA ALA A 46 -3.88 -2.03 7.57
C ALA A 46 -2.99 -1.34 8.61
N GLN A 47 -1.71 -1.74 8.70
CA GLN A 47 -0.74 -1.07 9.58
C GLN A 47 -0.57 0.40 9.22
N ALA A 48 -0.36 0.72 7.94
CA ALA A 48 -0.23 2.10 7.47
C ALA A 48 -1.51 2.92 7.76
N GLN A 49 -2.69 2.32 7.56
CA GLN A 49 -3.97 2.96 7.90
C GLN A 49 -4.10 3.23 9.39
N ASN A 50 -3.68 2.31 10.26
CA ASN A 50 -3.73 2.50 11.71
C ASN A 50 -2.72 3.57 12.18
N LEU A 51 -1.57 3.71 11.51
CA LEU A 51 -0.60 4.77 11.81
C LEU A 51 -1.13 6.15 11.39
N SER A 52 -1.74 6.26 10.20
CA SER A 52 -2.28 7.53 9.69
C SER A 52 -3.64 7.90 10.29
N PHE A 53 -4.44 6.90 10.67
CA PHE A 53 -5.79 7.05 11.20
C PHE A 53 -5.95 6.14 12.43
N PRO A 54 -5.33 6.48 13.57
CA PRO A 54 -5.35 5.65 14.78
C PRO A 54 -6.76 5.43 15.34
N PHE A 55 -7.68 6.37 15.08
CA PHE A 55 -9.08 6.27 15.45
C PHE A 55 -9.96 5.63 14.37
N GLY A 56 -9.33 5.08 13.33
CA GLY A 56 -9.98 4.54 12.16
C GLY A 56 -10.42 5.60 11.16
N THR A 57 -10.93 5.14 10.02
CA THR A 57 -11.42 5.99 8.92
C THR A 57 -12.95 6.09 8.87
N GLY A 58 -13.63 5.56 9.89
CA GLY A 58 -15.09 5.64 10.05
C GLY A 58 -15.52 6.89 10.81
N TRP A 59 -16.83 7.03 11.04
CA TRP A 59 -17.43 8.18 11.74
C TRP A 59 -16.76 8.49 13.08
N LYS A 60 -16.40 7.47 13.87
CA LYS A 60 -15.70 7.63 15.16
C LYS A 60 -14.36 8.35 15.01
N GLY A 61 -13.63 8.09 13.93
CA GLY A 61 -12.38 8.81 13.62
C GLY A 61 -12.63 10.26 13.22
N ALA A 62 -13.69 10.53 12.45
CA ALA A 62 -14.05 11.90 12.06
C ALA A 62 -14.46 12.79 13.26
N TYR A 63 -15.12 12.20 14.26
CA TYR A 63 -15.48 12.91 15.50
C TYR A 63 -14.28 13.18 16.41
N LEU A 64 -13.29 12.26 16.45
CA LEU A 64 -12.12 12.38 17.34
C LEU A 64 -11.00 13.28 16.78
N VAL A 65 -11.01 13.62 15.49
CA VAL A 65 -10.02 14.51 14.86
C VAL A 65 -10.39 16.00 14.94
N ASN A 66 -11.64 16.34 15.32
CA ASN A 66 -12.16 17.71 15.38
C ASN A 66 -12.28 18.29 16.81
N HIS A 67 -11.70 17.65 17.82
CA HIS A 67 -11.63 18.11 19.20
C HIS A 67 -10.21 17.93 19.73
#